data_AF-A0A0N1CLC4-F1
#
_entry.id   AF-A0A0N1CLC4-F1
#
_cell.length_a   1.000
_cell.length_b   1.000
_cell.length_c   1.000
_cell.angle_alpha   90.00
_cell.angle_beta   90.00
_cell.angle_gamma   90.00
#
_symmetry.space_group_name_H-M   'P 1'
#
loop_
_entity.id
_entity.type
_entity.pdbx_description
1 polymer ?
#
loop_
_entity_poly.entity_id
_entity_poly.type
_entity_poly.pdbx_seq_one_letter_code
_entity_poly.pdbx_strand_id
1 'polypeptide(L)'
;MKSLIDRDTQLRRFKMLLKNIDQYLSKENQEYLLKNCYYDHSFKKHTLQEIERMIRRISAQLMDLNEDRILIRAELSIKIDNLKDLRHKILVDSYNEKLAKLSPDQRALDDWDRF
;
A
#
# COMPACT_ATOMS: atom_id res chain seq x y z
N MET A 1 -22.90 -27.69 -5.68
CA MET A 1 -23.42 -26.64 -4.77
C MET A 1 -22.28 -26.14 -3.89
N LYS A 2 -21.76 -24.92 -4.09
CA LYS A 2 -20.90 -24.27 -3.08
C LYS A 2 -21.79 -23.85 -1.91
N SER A 3 -21.56 -24.43 -0.73
CA SER A 3 -22.38 -24.23 0.47
C SER A 3 -22.33 -22.77 0.93
N LEU A 4 -23.37 -22.30 1.63
CA LEU A 4 -23.41 -20.95 2.22
C LEU A 4 -22.19 -20.66 3.14
N ILE A 5 -21.63 -21.70 3.75
CA ILE A 5 -20.44 -21.64 4.64
C ILE A 5 -19.17 -21.21 3.87
N ASP A 6 -19.03 -21.62 2.60
CA ASP A 6 -17.90 -21.22 1.74
C ASP A 6 -17.97 -19.72 1.38
N ARG A 7 -19.18 -19.17 1.21
CA ARG A 7 -19.39 -17.76 0.86
C ARG A 7 -19.06 -16.81 2.02
N ASP A 8 -19.47 -17.13 3.24
CA ASP A 8 -19.18 -16.32 4.42
C ASP A 8 -17.68 -16.34 4.78
N THR A 9 -17.04 -17.49 4.61
CA THR A 9 -15.59 -17.62 4.83
C THR A 9 -14.80 -16.78 3.84
N GLN A 10 -15.19 -16.79 2.56
CA GLN A 10 -14.58 -15.93 1.55
C GLN A 10 -14.79 -14.44 1.86
N LEU A 11 -16.01 -14.03 2.22
CA LEU A 11 -16.31 -12.64 2.55
C LEU A 11 -15.47 -12.12 3.73
N ARG A 12 -15.27 -12.95 4.77
CA ARG A 12 -14.39 -12.61 5.90
C ARG A 12 -12.93 -12.44 5.47
N ARG A 13 -12.43 -13.32 4.59
CA ARG A 13 -11.08 -13.20 4.03
C ARG A 13 -10.89 -11.91 3.24
N PHE A 14 -11.89 -11.52 2.45
CA PHE A 14 -11.88 -10.24 1.72
C PHE A 14 -11.81 -9.03 2.67
N LYS A 15 -12.69 -8.99 3.67
CA LYS A 15 -12.69 -7.90 4.66
C LYS A 15 -11.35 -7.78 5.41
N MET A 16 -10.75 -8.91 5.76
CA MET A 16 -9.45 -8.93 6.44
C MET A 16 -8.32 -8.42 5.51
N LEU A 17 -8.32 -8.83 4.24
CA LEU A 17 -7.36 -8.32 3.27
C LEU A 17 -7.48 -6.80 3.11
N LEU A 18 -8.70 -6.30 2.91
CA LEU A 18 -8.96 -4.87 2.74
C LEU A 18 -8.46 -4.08 3.95
N LYS A 19 -8.78 -4.53 5.16
CA LYS A 19 -8.30 -3.90 6.40
C LYS A 19 -6.77 -3.83 6.48
N ASN A 20 -6.07 -4.90 6.09
CA ASN A 20 -4.60 -4.91 6.08
C ASN A 20 -4.03 -3.92 5.05
N ILE A 21 -4.65 -3.82 3.87
CA ILE A 21 -4.24 -2.86 2.85
C ILE A 21 -4.54 -1.43 3.30
N ASP A 22 -5.67 -1.20 3.95
CA ASP A 22 -6.03 0.12 4.50
C ASP A 22 -5.07 0.58 5.58
N GLN A 23 -4.64 -0.32 6.45
CA GLN A 23 -3.60 -0.03 7.42
C GLN A 23 -2.27 0.28 6.72
N TYR A 24 -1.91 -0.47 5.69
CA TYR A 24 -0.69 -0.23 4.91
C TYR A 24 -0.74 1.11 4.16
N LEU A 25 -1.91 1.49 3.65
CA LEU A 25 -2.16 2.75 2.96
C LEU A 25 -2.56 3.89 3.91
N SER A 26 -2.49 3.70 5.23
CA SER A 26 -2.81 4.80 6.16
C SER A 26 -1.85 5.96 5.92
N LYS A 27 -2.30 7.18 6.21
CA LYS A 27 -1.49 8.37 5.98
C LYS A 27 -0.16 8.29 6.75
N GLU A 28 -0.22 7.87 8.01
CA GLU A 28 0.95 7.72 8.87
C GLU A 28 1.94 6.72 8.30
N ASN A 29 1.45 5.57 7.81
CA ASN A 29 2.31 4.54 7.24
C ASN A 29 2.89 4.99 5.89
N GLN A 30 2.11 5.67 5.04
CA GLN A 30 2.63 6.23 3.79
C GLN A 30 3.76 7.25 4.05
N GLU A 31 3.60 8.14 5.03
CA GLU A 31 4.67 9.09 5.41
C GLU A 31 5.92 8.36 5.90
N TYR A 32 5.75 7.34 6.75
CA TYR A 32 6.86 6.50 7.23
C TYR A 32 7.58 5.79 6.07
N LEU A 33 6.83 5.18 5.15
CA LEU A 33 7.39 4.46 4.00
C LEU A 33 8.15 5.40 3.07
N LEU A 34 7.59 6.58 2.75
CA LEU A 34 8.23 7.56 1.88
C LEU A 34 9.54 8.07 2.49
N LYS A 35 9.55 8.43 3.77
CA LYS A 35 10.78 8.84 4.49
C LYS A 35 11.83 7.73 4.46
N ASN A 36 11.45 6.49 4.81
CA ASN A 36 12.41 5.41 4.91
C ASN A 36 12.94 4.93 3.55
N CYS A 37 12.11 4.93 2.52
CA CYS A 37 12.54 4.61 1.16
C CYS A 37 13.50 5.66 0.60
N TYR A 38 13.34 6.92 1.01
CA TYR A 38 14.23 8.00 0.59
C TYR A 38 15.65 7.80 1.14
N TYR A 39 15.78 7.49 2.44
CA TYR A 39 17.08 7.36 3.10
C TYR A 39 17.70 5.95 3.05
N ASP A 40 16.93 4.88 2.83
CA ASP A 40 17.44 3.50 2.75
C ASP A 40 17.01 2.80 1.47
N HIS A 41 17.98 2.54 0.59
CA HIS A 41 17.77 1.84 -0.68
C HIS A 41 17.38 0.36 -0.52
N SER A 42 17.87 -0.32 0.52
CA SER A 42 17.48 -1.71 0.81
C SER A 42 16.03 -1.75 1.26
N PHE A 43 15.64 -0.84 2.17
CA PHE A 43 14.25 -0.65 2.57
C PHE A 43 13.37 -0.34 1.36
N LYS A 44 13.76 0.62 0.51
CA LYS A 44 13.05 0.97 -0.74
C LYS A 44 12.82 -0.25 -1.62
N LYS A 45 13.85 -1.07 -1.85
CA LYS A 45 13.74 -2.30 -2.65
C LYS A 45 12.73 -3.28 -2.03
N HIS A 46 12.79 -3.49 -0.72
CA HIS A 46 11.86 -4.38 -0.02
C HIS A 46 10.42 -3.87 -0.09
N THR A 47 10.18 -2.59 0.21
CA THR A 47 8.85 -1.96 0.15
C THR A 47 8.24 -2.05 -1.26
N LEU A 48 9.02 -1.78 -2.31
CA LEU A 48 8.54 -1.90 -3.69
C LEU A 48 8.14 -3.33 -4.05
N GLN A 49 8.88 -4.33 -3.56
CA GLN A 49 8.54 -5.75 -3.74
C GLN A 49 7.27 -6.13 -2.97
N GLU A 50 7.07 -5.62 -1.76
CA GLU A 50 5.87 -5.86 -0.97
C GLU A 50 4.62 -5.27 -1.64
N ILE A 51 4.70 -4.05 -2.16
CA ILE A 51 3.62 -3.42 -2.91
C ILE A 51 3.26 -4.27 -4.14
N GLU A 52 4.24 -4.72 -4.91
CA GLU A 52 4.02 -5.60 -6.07
C GLU A 52 3.34 -6.91 -5.67
N ARG A 53 3.76 -7.54 -4.56
CA ARG A 53 3.12 -8.75 -4.03
C ARG A 53 1.67 -8.51 -3.64
N MET A 54 1.36 -7.37 -3.02
CA MET A 54 -0.01 -7.00 -2.66
C MET A 54 -0.87 -6.79 -3.91
N ILE A 55 -0.39 -6.04 -4.90
CA ILE A 55 -1.09 -5.83 -6.17
C ILE A 55 -1.40 -7.16 -6.86
N ARG A 56 -0.43 -8.08 -6.93
CA ARG A 56 -0.64 -9.42 -7.53
C ARG A 56 -1.67 -10.24 -6.77
N ARG A 57 -1.63 -10.23 -5.43
CA ARG A 57 -2.61 -10.93 -4.58
C ARG A 57 -4.03 -10.41 -4.80
N ILE A 58 -4.20 -9.09 -4.86
CA ILE A 58 -5.52 -8.47 -5.11
C ILE A 58 -5.99 -8.77 -6.54
N SER A 59 -5.09 -8.70 -7.52
CA SER A 59 -5.42 -8.98 -8.93
C SER A 59 -5.88 -10.42 -9.13
N ALA A 60 -5.20 -11.39 -8.51
CA ALA A 60 -5.63 -12.79 -8.53
C ALA A 60 -7.03 -12.97 -7.92
N GLN A 61 -7.29 -12.31 -6.79
CA GLN A 61 -8.60 -12.33 -6.15
C GLN A 61 -9.70 -11.68 -7.01
N LEU A 62 -9.39 -10.63 -7.76
CA LEU A 62 -10.33 -10.02 -8.71
C LEU A 62 -10.72 -10.97 -9.85
N MET A 63 -9.79 -11.81 -10.32
CA MET A 63 -10.06 -12.82 -11.34
C MET A 63 -10.98 -13.93 -10.81
N ASP A 64 -10.82 -14.30 -9.54
CA ASP A 64 -11.62 -15.34 -8.88
C ASP A 64 -13.03 -14.87 -8.45
N LEU A 65 -13.29 -13.56 -8.47
CA LEU A 65 -14.55 -12.96 -8.05
C LEU A 65 -15.59 -13.00 -9.17
N ASN A 66 -16.74 -13.61 -8.88
CA ASN A 66 -17.93 -13.58 -9.74
C ASN A 66 -18.36 -12.13 -10.04
N GLU A 67 -18.89 -11.90 -11.25
CA GLU A 67 -19.28 -10.57 -11.74
C GLU A 67 -20.33 -9.89 -10.85
N ASP A 68 -21.20 -10.68 -10.19
CA ASP A 68 -22.24 -10.20 -9.28
C ASP A 68 -21.72 -9.44 -8.04
N ARG A 69 -20.40 -9.52 -7.76
CA ARG A 69 -19.76 -8.84 -6.60
C ARG A 69 -19.17 -7.47 -6.98
N ILE A 70 -19.92 -6.68 -7.72
CA ILE A 70 -19.49 -5.39 -8.30
C ILE A 70 -18.84 -4.46 -7.26
N LEU A 71 -19.47 -4.27 -6.09
CA LEU A 71 -18.94 -3.38 -5.05
C LEU A 71 -17.57 -3.82 -4.52
N ILE A 72 -17.39 -5.12 -4.29
CA ILE A 72 -16.11 -5.68 -3.81
C ILE A 72 -15.04 -5.54 -4.89
N ARG A 73 -15.40 -5.78 -6.16
CA ARG A 73 -14.49 -5.59 -7.29
C ARG A 73 -14.03 -4.14 -7.40
N ALA A 74 -14.96 -3.19 -7.30
CA ALA A 74 -14.63 -1.76 -7.32
C ALA A 74 -13.68 -1.37 -6.18
N GLU A 75 -13.94 -1.84 -4.96
CA GLU A 75 -13.10 -1.54 -3.80
C GLU A 75 -11.68 -2.09 -3.96
N LEU A 76 -11.54 -3.34 -4.42
CA LEU A 76 -10.23 -3.96 -4.67
C LEU A 76 -9.47 -3.26 -5.80
N SER A 77 -10.15 -2.81 -6.85
CA SER A 77 -9.54 -2.00 -7.92
C SER A 77 -9.00 -0.67 -7.39
N ILE A 78 -9.78 0.04 -6.55
CA ILE A 78 -9.32 1.27 -5.89
C ILE A 78 -8.07 0.99 -5.04
N LYS A 79 -8.02 -0.13 -4.31
CA LYS A 79 -6.82 -0.49 -3.54
C LYS A 79 -5.60 -0.72 -4.43
N ILE A 80 -5.77 -1.35 -5.59
CA ILE A 80 -4.67 -1.53 -6.57
C ILE A 80 -4.15 -0.17 -7.03
N ASP A 81 -5.04 0.76 -7.38
CA ASP A 81 -4.63 2.07 -7.88
C ASP A 81 -3.91 2.88 -6.80
N ASN A 82 -4.42 2.88 -5.56
CA ASN A 82 -3.72 3.52 -4.43
C ASN A 82 -2.33 2.91 -4.17
N LEU A 83 -2.17 1.59 -4.32
CA LEU A 83 -0.87 0.91 -4.19
C LEU A 83 0.08 1.30 -5.33
N LYS A 84 -0.42 1.43 -6.57
CA LYS A 84 0.37 1.92 -7.71
C LYS A 84 0.81 3.36 -7.51
N ASP A 85 -0.06 4.21 -6.97
CA ASP A 85 0.25 5.60 -6.65
C ASP A 85 1.35 5.70 -5.60
N LEU A 86 1.24 4.93 -4.51
CA LEU A 86 2.30 4.86 -3.50
C LEU A 86 3.63 4.36 -4.09
N ARG A 87 3.58 3.31 -4.91
CA ARG A 87 4.76 2.80 -5.63
C ARG A 87 5.40 3.89 -6.50
N HIS A 88 4.58 4.65 -7.23
CA HIS A 88 5.07 5.75 -8.07
C HIS A 88 5.75 6.83 -7.23
N LYS A 89 5.11 7.28 -6.15
CA LYS A 89 5.67 8.25 -5.19
C LYS A 89 7.03 7.83 -4.63
N ILE A 90 7.18 6.55 -4.28
CA ILE A 90 8.46 5.98 -3.83
C ILE A 90 9.50 5.99 -4.96
N LEU A 91 9.13 5.66 -6.18
CA LEU A 91 10.06 5.62 -7.32
C LEU A 91 10.59 7.00 -7.69
N VAL A 92 9.75 8.03 -7.62
CA VAL A 92 10.11 9.42 -7.95
C VAL A 92 10.67 10.19 -6.76
N ASP A 93 10.90 9.53 -5.63
CA ASP A 93 11.40 10.13 -4.39
C ASP A 93 10.59 11.37 -3.97
N SER A 94 9.27 11.25 -3.97
CA SER A 94 8.34 12.36 -3.66
C SER A 94 8.52 12.93 -2.25
N TYR A 95 9.26 12.23 -1.36
CA TYR A 95 9.65 12.74 -0.05
C TYR A 95 10.48 14.02 -0.15
N ASN A 96 11.20 14.22 -1.27
CA ASN A 96 11.90 15.47 -1.57
C ASN A 96 11.02 16.71 -1.48
N GLU A 97 9.74 16.60 -1.85
CA GLU A 97 8.78 17.72 -1.75
C GLU A 97 8.51 18.13 -0.29
N LYS A 98 8.58 17.18 0.65
CA LYS A 98 8.48 17.46 2.08
C LYS A 98 9.77 18.10 2.59
N LEU A 99 10.93 17.56 2.20
CA LEU A 99 12.23 18.13 2.54
C LEU A 99 12.42 19.55 2.04
N ALA A 100 11.94 19.86 0.83
CA ALA A 100 12.02 21.19 0.22
C ALA A 100 11.30 22.27 1.05
N LYS A 101 10.31 21.89 1.86
CA LYS A 101 9.54 22.80 2.73
C LYS A 101 10.19 23.02 4.10
N LEU A 102 11.22 22.25 4.45
CA LEU A 102 11.94 22.37 5.71
C LEU A 102 13.08 23.39 5.58
N SER A 103 13.36 24.11 6.67
CA SER A 103 14.60 24.90 6.79
C SER A 103 15.82 23.97 6.79
N PRO A 104 17.04 24.49 6.51
CA PRO A 104 18.27 23.69 6.58
C PRO A 104 18.44 22.95 7.91
N ASP A 105 18.18 23.61 9.05
CA ASP A 105 18.32 23.01 10.38
C ASP A 105 17.29 21.90 10.62
N GLN A 106 16.04 22.10 10.18
CA GLN A 106 15.00 21.07 10.28
C GLN A 106 15.27 19.88 9.36
N ARG A 107 15.81 20.13 8.16
CA ARG A 107 16.19 19.08 7.21
C ARG A 107 17.36 18.26 7.75
N ALA A 108 18.33 18.91 8.40
CA ALA A 108 19.43 18.22 9.06
C ALA A 108 18.93 17.28 10.16
N LEU A 109 17.95 17.69 10.96
CA LEU A 109 17.37 16.84 12.01
C LEU A 109 16.50 15.69 11.44
N ASP A 110 15.85 15.87 10.29
CA ASP A 110 14.99 14.83 9.70
C ASP A 110 15.75 13.54 9.33
N ASP A 111 17.00 13.67 8.88
CA ASP A 111 17.89 12.55 8.54
C ASP A 111 18.39 11.80 9.80
N TRP A 112 18.48 12.50 10.94
CA TRP A 112 19.07 11.99 12.18
C TRP A 112 18.16 11.09 13.03
N ASP A 113 16.86 10.96 12.72
CA ASP A 113 15.92 10.07 13.41
C ASP A 113 16.23 8.55 13.26
N ARG A 114 17.40 8.20 12.73
CA ARG A 114 17.86 6.83 12.44
C ARG A 114 19.01 6.34 13.31
N PHE A 115 19.55 7.18 14.21
CA PHE A 115 20.63 6.83 15.13
C PHE A 115 20.17 6.75 16.58
#